data_AF-A0A7G5H2V7-F1
#
_entry.id   AF-A0A7G5H2V7-F1
#
_cell.length_a   1.000
_cell.length_b   1.000
_cell.length_c   1.000
_cell.angle_alpha   90.00
_cell.angle_beta   90.00
_cell.angle_gamma   90.00
#
_symmetry.space_group_name_H-M   'P 1'
#
loop_
_entity.id
_entity.type
_entity.pdbx_description
1 polymer ?
#
loop_
_entity_poly.entity_id
_entity_poly.type
_entity_poly.pdbx_seq_one_letter_code
_entity_poly.pdbx_strand_id
1 'polypeptide(L)' 'MPAPSKNINPHDTNDPKDQFQQLLLDYIRAVDHRYEANKSVHIAVKSLEKNVQKPQ' A
#
# COMPACT_ATOMS: atom_id res chain seq x y z
N MET A 1 -43.57 0.29 1.84
CA MET A 1 -42.49 -0.53 1.24
C MET A 1 -41.18 -0.05 1.86
N PRO A 2 -40.44 -0.86 2.64
CA PRO A 2 -39.14 -0.44 3.17
C PRO A 2 -38.09 -0.44 2.06
N ALA A 3 -37.25 0.60 2.04
CA ALA A 3 -36.16 0.77 1.08
C ALA A 3 -35.07 -0.31 1.27
N PRO A 4 -34.40 -0.75 0.20
CA PRO A 4 -33.29 -1.69 0.34
C PRO A 4 -32.12 -1.02 1.08
N SER A 5 -31.74 -1.59 2.21
CA SER A 5 -30.54 -1.23 2.98
C SER A 5 -29.31 -1.43 2.10
N LYS A 6 -28.85 -0.34 1.47
CA LYS A 6 -27.57 -0.29 0.76
C LYS A 6 -26.47 -0.28 1.82
N ASN A 7 -26.04 -1.48 2.21
CA ASN A 7 -24.83 -1.68 2.99
C ASN A 7 -23.62 -1.40 2.07
N ILE A 8 -23.33 -0.12 1.85
CA ILE A 8 -22.16 0.31 1.07
C ILE A 8 -21.10 0.76 2.07
N ASN A 9 -20.16 -0.12 2.34
CA ASN A 9 -18.77 0.17 2.70
C ASN A 9 -18.06 -1.19 2.65
N PRO A 10 -16.86 -1.33 2.04
CA PRO A 10 -15.68 -0.63 2.55
C PRO A 10 -14.55 -0.48 1.49
N HIS A 11 -14.71 0.37 0.48
CA HIS A 11 -13.61 0.62 -0.47
C HIS A 11 -13.90 1.86 -1.31
N ASP A 12 -13.71 3.03 -0.73
CA ASP A 12 -13.48 4.23 -1.53
C ASP A 12 -12.03 4.17 -2.07
N THR A 13 -11.77 3.24 -2.99
CA THR A 13 -10.47 3.08 -3.72
C THR A 13 -10.19 4.21 -4.71
N ASN A 14 -10.93 5.31 -4.61
CA ASN A 14 -10.80 6.47 -5.48
C ASN A 14 -10.14 7.66 -4.77
N ASP A 15 -9.61 7.47 -3.55
CA ASP A 15 -8.70 8.47 -3.01
C ASP A 15 -7.36 8.34 -3.75
N PRO A 16 -6.91 9.37 -4.48
CA PRO A 16 -5.65 9.34 -5.22
C PRO A 16 -4.45 9.08 -4.32
N LYS A 17 -4.57 9.34 -3.00
CA LYS A 17 -3.55 8.97 -2.01
C LYS A 17 -3.44 7.46 -1.83
N ASP A 18 -4.56 6.74 -1.82
CA ASP A 18 -4.58 5.29 -1.64
C ASP A 18 -3.98 4.58 -2.86
N GLN A 19 -4.32 5.05 -4.07
CA GLN A 19 -3.69 4.56 -5.31
C GLN A 19 -2.19 4.84 -5.36
N PHE A 20 -1.77 6.04 -4.97
CA PHE A 20 -0.34 6.38 -4.89
C PHE A 20 0.38 5.51 -3.85
N GLN A 21 -0.24 5.28 -2.70
CA GLN A 21 0.31 4.41 -1.65
C GLN A 21 0.48 2.97 -2.15
N GLN A 22 -0.51 2.43 -2.86
CA GLN A 22 -0.43 1.10 -3.48
C GLN A 22 0.70 1.02 -4.52
N LEU A 23 0.82 2.01 -5.41
CA LEU A 23 1.89 2.09 -6.40
C LEU A 23 3.28 2.18 -5.76
N LEU A 24 3.40 2.96 -4.68
CA LEU A 24 4.65 3.10 -3.93
C LEU A 24 5.05 1.77 -3.28
N LEU A 25 4.10 1.05 -2.67
CA LEU A 25 4.32 -0.26 -2.09
C LEU A 25 4.73 -1.30 -3.14
N ASP A 26 4.11 -1.28 -4.32
CA ASP A 26 4.45 -2.17 -5.42
C ASP A 26 5.89 -1.92 -5.91
N TYR A 27 6.27 -0.66 -6.08
CA TYR A 27 7.64 -0.29 -6.44
C TYR A 27 8.66 -0.71 -5.38
N ILE A 28 8.36 -0.50 -4.09
CA ILE A 28 9.22 -0.91 -2.98
C ILE A 28 9.47 -2.43 -3.03
N ARG A 29 8.42 -3.23 -3.23
CA ARG A 29 8.55 -4.70 -3.36
C ARG A 29 9.31 -5.12 -4.61
N ALA A 30 9.12 -4.44 -5.73
CA ALA A 30 9.87 -4.70 -6.95
C ALA A 30 11.37 -4.42 -6.76
N VAL A 31 11.72 -3.37 -6.01
CA VAL A 31 13.12 -3.07 -5.62
C VAL A 31 13.67 -4.15 -4.69
N ASP A 32 12.91 -4.60 -3.69
CA ASP A 32 13.33 -5.69 -2.80
C ASP A 32 13.71 -6.95 -3.58
N HIS A 33 12.83 -7.38 -4.49
CA HIS A 33 13.05 -8.57 -5.31
C HIS A 33 14.20 -8.40 -6.30
N ARG A 34 14.38 -7.19 -6.87
CA ARG A 34 15.48 -6.90 -7.79
C ARG A 34 16.84 -6.86 -7.11
N TYR A 35 16.88 -6.53 -5.82
CA TYR A 35 18.09 -6.42 -5.02
C TYR A 35 18.11 -7.41 -3.86
N GLU A 36 17.48 -8.58 -4.00
CA GLU A 36 17.31 -9.58 -2.92
C GLU A 36 18.64 -10.00 -2.27
N ALA A 37 19.72 -10.07 -3.07
CA ALA A 37 21.06 -10.37 -2.58
C ALA A 37 21.67 -9.26 -1.69
N ASN A 38 21.15 -8.03 -1.75
CA ASN A 38 21.61 -6.87 -0.98
C ASN A 38 20.79 -6.70 0.30
N LYS A 39 21.32 -7.21 1.41
CA LYS A 39 20.72 -7.07 2.76
C LYS A 39 20.42 -5.62 3.15
N SER A 40 21.27 -4.67 2.75
CA SER A 40 21.06 -3.25 3.03
C SER A 40 19.83 -2.68 2.32
N VAL A 41 19.58 -3.12 1.08
CA VAL A 41 18.40 -2.72 0.31
C VAL A 41 17.15 -3.33 0.94
N HIS A 42 17.20 -4.60 1.35
CA HIS A 42 16.09 -5.27 2.03
C HIS A 42 15.67 -4.56 3.34
N ILE A 43 16.64 -4.13 4.15
CA ILE A 43 16.37 -3.40 5.39
C ILE A 43 15.75 -2.03 5.08
N ALA A 44 16.28 -1.30 4.09
CA ALA A 44 15.76 0.01 3.70
C ALA A 44 14.33 -0.08 3.15
N VAL A 45 14.06 -1.05 2.27
CA VAL A 45 12.74 -1.35 1.71
C VAL A 45 11.74 -1.67 2.82
N LYS A 46 12.06 -2.57 3.75
CA LYS A 46 11.17 -2.90 4.88
C LYS A 46 10.88 -1.70 5.77
N SER A 47 11.87 -0.83 6.00
CA SER A 47 11.67 0.40 6.77
C SER A 47 10.73 1.35 6.03
N LEU A 48 10.92 1.51 4.72
CA LEU A 48 10.09 2.36 3.88
C LEU A 48 8.64 1.83 3.79
N GLU A 49 8.45 0.52 3.61
CA GLU A 49 7.13 -0.12 3.58
C GLU A 49 6.34 0.16 4.87
N LYS A 50 6.99 0.10 6.04
CA LYS A 50 6.37 0.40 7.34
C LYS A 50 5.98 1.87 7.50
N ASN A 51 6.79 2.80 6.99
CA ASN A 51 6.48 4.23 7.04
C ASN A 51 5.34 4.61 6.10
N VAL A 52 5.24 3.91 4.96
CA VAL A 52 4.19 4.14 3.96
C VAL A 52 2.84 3.56 4.42
N GLN A 53 2.80 2.41 5.11
CA GLN A 53 1.56 1.79 5.61
C GLN A 53 0.99 2.42 6.88
N LYS A 54 1.79 3.19 7.63
CA LYS A 54 1.33 3.96 8.78
C LYS A 54 1.54 5.45 8.53
N PRO A 55 0.67 6.10 7.72
CA PRO A 55 0.48 7.52 7.90
C PRO A 55 -0.03 7.71 9.34
N GLN A 56 0.73 8.47 10.10
CA GLN A 56 0.39 8.90 11.47
C GLN A 56 -0.94 9.67 11.48
#